data_AF-A0A917C2B9-F1
#
_entry.id   AF-A0A917C2B9-F1
#
_cell.length_a   1.000
_cell.length_b   1.000
_cell.length_c   1.000
_cell.angle_alpha   90.00
_cell.angle_beta   90.00
_cell.angle_gamma   90.00
#
_symmetry.space_group_name_H-M   'P 1'
#
loop_
_entity.id
_entity.type
_entity.pdbx_description
1 polymer ?
#
loop_
_entity_poly.entity_id
_entity_poly.type
_entity_poly.pdbx_seq_one_letter_code
_entity_poly.pdbx_strand_id
1 'polypeptide(L)' 'MKNWVIQYVYATDKNEQGISILEVQAESLEDAKKIAVQKAAAEEYVFNVYPQSDEQFLGNVKHQASILVGKGETIENDAE' A
#
# COMPACT_ATOMS: atom_id res chain seq x y z
N MET A 1 12.53 -8.49 -10.54
CA MET A 1 11.33 -7.73 -10.15
C MET A 1 11.25 -7.70 -8.62
N LYS A 2 10.96 -6.54 -8.03
CA LYS A 2 10.82 -6.37 -6.57
C LYS A 2 9.45 -5.77 -6.26
N ASN A 3 8.92 -6.07 -5.08
CA ASN A 3 7.75 -5.37 -4.57
C ASN A 3 8.18 -4.05 -3.92
N TRP A 4 7.39 -3.02 -4.16
CA TRP A 4 7.57 -1.67 -3.64
C TRP A 4 6.31 -1.26 -2.91
N VAL A 5 6.49 -0.62 -1.76
CA VAL A 5 5.39 -0.03 -1.00
C VAL A 5 5.39 1.46 -1.27
N ILE A 6 4.23 1.97 -1.69
CA ILE A 6 3.99 3.37 -2.00
C ILE A 6 2.96 3.90 -0.99
N GLN A 7 3.28 5.00 -0.33
CA GLN A 7 2.31 5.75 0.49
C GLN A 7 2.00 7.07 -0.19
N TYR A 8 0.72 7.34 -0.45
CA TYR A 8 0.29 8.52 -1.20
C TYR A 8 -1.07 9.04 -0.74
N VAL A 9 -1.36 10.32 -1.00
CA VAL A 9 -2.71 10.87 -0.87
C VAL A 9 -3.47 10.64 -2.16
N TYR A 10 -4.65 10.04 -2.03
CA TYR A 10 -5.63 9.99 -3.12
C TYR A 10 -6.68 11.08 -2.91
N ALA A 11 -7.20 11.60 -4.01
CA ALA A 11 -8.38 12.45 -4.03
C ALA A 11 -9.35 11.88 -5.08
N THR A 12 -10.62 11.73 -4.72
CA THR A 12 -11.66 11.27 -5.65
C THR A 12 -12.52 12.45 -6.10
N ASP A 13 -13.23 12.29 -7.22
CA ASP A 13 -14.19 13.29 -7.73
C ASP A 13 -15.35 13.59 -6.75
N LYS A 14 -15.49 12.78 -5.70
CA LYS A 14 -16.46 12.97 -4.61
C LYS A 14 -15.91 13.81 -3.46
N ASN A 15 -14.75 14.45 -3.65
CA ASN A 15 -14.06 15.25 -2.64
C ASN A 15 -13.59 14.42 -1.43
N GLU A 16 -13.42 13.11 -1.62
CA GLU A 16 -12.85 12.23 -0.60
C GLU A 16 -11.33 12.24 -0.75
N GLN A 17 -10.64 12.57 0.34
CA GLN A 17 -9.19 12.59 0.39
C GLN A 17 -8.70 11.73 1.56
N GLY A 18 -7.64 10.96 1.32
CA GLY A 18 -7.11 10.05 2.32
C GLY A 18 -5.72 9.56 1.97
N ILE A 19 -5.06 8.93 2.94
CA ILE A 19 -3.75 8.31 2.76
C ILE A 19 -3.99 6.84 2.42
N SER A 20 -3.40 6.38 1.32
CA SER A 20 -3.44 4.98 0.91
C SER A 20 -2.04 4.39 0.79
N ILE A 21 -1.95 3.09 1.02
CA ILE A 21 -0.74 2.29 0.84
C ILE A 21 -0.98 1.34 -0.31
N LEU A 22 -0.09 1.35 -1.29
CA LEU A 22 -0.15 0.48 -2.47
C LEU A 22 1.13 -0.31 -2.62
N GLU A 23 0.99 -1.64 -2.76
CA GLU A 23 2.09 -2.53 -3.10
C GLU A 23 2.14 -2.73 -4.62
N VAL A 24 3.28 -2.45 -5.25
CA VAL A 24 3.46 -2.58 -6.71
C VAL A 24 4.72 -3.37 -7.05
N GLN A 25 4.67 -4.11 -8.15
CA GLN A 25 5.86 -4.75 -8.72
C GLN A 25 6.54 -3.82 -9.71
N ALA A 26 7.82 -3.54 -9.48
CA ALA A 26 8.64 -2.75 -10.37
C ALA A 26 10.09 -3.25 -10.38
N GLU A 27 10.80 -3.02 -11.50
CA GLU A 27 12.21 -3.39 -11.63
C GLU A 27 13.14 -2.40 -10.93
N SER A 28 12.77 -1.12 -10.94
CA SER A 28 13.57 -0.02 -10.39
C SER A 28 12.75 0.92 -9.50
N LEU A 29 13.45 1.72 -8.69
CA LEU A 29 12.83 2.79 -7.89
C LEU A 29 12.14 3.82 -8.79
N GLU A 30 12.73 4.13 -9.95
CA GLU A 30 12.17 5.10 -10.90
C GLU A 30 10.84 4.62 -11.47
N ASP A 31 10.72 3.33 -11.78
CA ASP A 31 9.47 2.75 -12.25
C ASP A 31 8.41 2.72 -11.15
N ALA A 32 8.80 2.38 -9.91
CA ALA A 32 7.90 2.45 -8.77
C ALA A 32 7.40 3.89 -8.52
N LYS A 33 8.28 4.90 -8.65
CA LYS A 33 7.90 6.31 -8.55
C LYS A 33 6.95 6.75 -9.65
N LYS A 34 7.16 6.34 -10.90
CA LYS A 34 6.22 6.63 -12.00
C LYS A 34 4.82 6.10 -11.69
N ILE A 35 4.73 4.88 -11.15
CA ILE A 35 3.45 4.30 -10.74
C ILE A 35 2.85 5.09 -9.57
N ALA A 36 3.67 5.52 -8.60
CA ALA A 36 3.21 6.34 -7.48
C ALA A 36 2.59 7.66 -7.95
N VAL A 37 3.24 8.38 -8.87
CA VAL A 37 2.76 9.65 -9.41
C VAL A 37 1.47 9.48 -10.22
N GLN A 38 1.31 8.36 -10.94
CA GLN A 38 0.06 8.07 -11.66
C GLN A 38 -1.14 7.79 -10.73
N LYS A 39 -0.87 7.36 -9.50
CA LYS A 39 -1.91 7.00 -8.52
C LYS A 39 -2.23 8.13 -7.55
N ALA A 40 -1.25 8.97 -7.25
CA ALA A 40 -1.42 10.13 -6.40
C ALA A 40 -2.24 11.22 -7.09
N ALA A 41 -2.92 12.04 -6.27
CA ALA A 41 -3.62 13.22 -6.77
C ALA A 41 -2.67 14.24 -7.44
N ALA A 42 -1.41 14.29 -6.98
CA ALA A 42 -0.30 15.01 -7.60
C ALA A 42 1.04 14.41 -7.12
N GLU A 43 2.14 14.74 -7.80
CA GLU A 43 3.48 14.21 -7.46
C GLU A 43 3.91 14.55 -6.02
N GLU A 44 3.58 15.74 -5.54
CA GLU A 44 3.87 16.21 -4.17
C GLU A 44 3.12 15.42 -3.08
N TYR A 45 2.08 14.67 -3.46
CA TYR A 45 1.29 13.85 -2.56
C TYR A 45 1.79 12.40 -2.45
N VAL A 46 2.92 12.09 -3.06
CA VAL A 46 3.65 10.83 -2.81
C VAL A 46 4.58 11.03 -1.63
N PHE A 47 4.29 10.38 -0.51
CA PHE A 47 5.11 10.51 0.70
C PHE A 47 6.33 9.60 0.69
N ASN A 48 6.12 8.30 0.47
CA ASN A 48 7.16 7.29 0.61
C ASN A 48 7.08 6.27 -0.52
N VAL A 49 8.24 5.91 -1.08
CA VAL A 49 8.41 4.80 -2.02
C VAL A 49 9.64 4.02 -1.59
N TYR A 50 9.44 2.79 -1.12
CA TYR A 50 10.53 1.95 -0.61
C TYR A 50 10.32 0.48 -1.01
N PRO A 51 11.41 -0.29 -1.15
CA PRO A 51 11.29 -1.72 -1.43
C PRO A 51 10.67 -2.40 -0.22
N GLN A 52 9.70 -3.28 -0.48
CA GLN A 52 9.09 -4.10 0.57
C GLN A 52 10.16 -5.01 1.19
N SER A 53 10.28 -4.98 2.51
CA SER A 53 11.18 -5.90 3.23
C SER A 53 10.56 -7.30 3.31
N ASP A 54 11.40 -8.32 3.27
CA ASP A 54 10.97 -9.73 3.36
C ASP A 54 10.16 -10.01 4.64
N GLU A 55 10.46 -9.34 5.76
CA GLU A 55 9.68 -9.43 7.00
C GLU A 55 8.25 -8.88 6.86
N GLN A 56 8.05 -7.78 6.14
CA GLN A 56 6.72 -7.21 5.89
C GLN A 56 5.89 -8.14 4.99
N PHE A 57 6.53 -8.73 3.97
CA PHE A 57 5.90 -9.72 3.10
C PHE A 57 5.45 -10.97 3.90
N LEU A 58 6.35 -11.54 4.72
CA LEU A 58 6.04 -12.71 5.53
C LEU A 58 4.94 -12.41 6.57
N GLY A 59 4.93 -11.22 7.16
CA GLY A 59 3.87 -10.76 8.06
C GLY A 59 2.50 -10.73 7.38
N ASN A 60 2.41 -10.13 6.19
CA ASN A 60 1.17 -10.06 5.40
C ASN A 60 0.67 -11.44 4.98
N VAL A 61 1.57 -12.30 4.47
CA VAL A 61 1.23 -13.68 4.07
C VAL A 61 0.72 -14.48 5.27
N LYS A 62 1.38 -14.38 6.43
CA LYS A 62 0.95 -15.05 7.66
C LYS A 62 -0.42 -14.55 8.13
N HIS A 63 -0.66 -13.24 8.03
CA HIS A 63 -1.95 -12.67 8.41
C HIS A 63 -3.07 -13.13 7.47
N GLN A 64 -2.87 -13.06 6.15
CA GLN A 64 -3.84 -13.55 5.16
C GLN A 64 -4.12 -15.05 5.30
N ALA A 65 -3.08 -15.86 5.50
CA ALA A 65 -3.25 -17.28 5.79
C ALA A 65 -4.04 -17.52 7.09
N SER A 66 -3.86 -16.68 8.11
CA SER A 66 -4.59 -16.79 9.37
C SER A 66 -6.07 -16.40 9.20
N ILE A 67 -6.37 -15.37 8.41
CA ILE A 67 -7.74 -14.98 8.06
C ILE A 67 -8.43 -16.12 7.28
N LEU A 68 -7.76 -16.69 6.27
CA LEU A 68 -8.30 -17.79 5.46
C LEU A 68 -8.55 -19.08 6.26
N VAL A 69 -7.74 -19.33 7.30
CA VAL A 69 -7.89 -20.48 8.21
C VAL A 69 -8.88 -20.16 9.36
N GLY A 70 -9.51 -18.98 9.36
CA GLY A 70 -10.51 -18.58 10.36
C GLY A 70 -9.95 -18.29 11.75
N LYS A 71 -8.64 -18.04 11.86
CA LYS A 71 -7.93 -17.73 13.11
C LYS A 71 -7.48 -16.28 13.22
N GLY A 72 -7.57 -15.51 12.14
CA GLY A 72 -7.35 -14.07 12.17
C GLY A 72 -8.66 -13.40 12.55
N GLU A 73 -8.72 -12.82 13.75
CA GLU A 73 -9.77 -11.86 14.09
C GLU A 73 -9.71 -10.73 13.04
N THR A 74 -10.81 -10.55 12.32
CA THR A 74 -11.04 -9.32 11.56
C THR A 74 -10.99 -8.21 12.60
N ILE A 75 -9.93 -7.40 12.63
CA ILE A 75 -9.98 -6.14 13.37
C ILE A 75 -10.91 -5.25 12.54
N GLU A 76 -12.20 -5.42 12.77
CA GLU A 76 -13.21 -4.43 12.44
C GLU A 76 -12.80 -3.20 13.27
N ASN A 77 -12.24 -2.19 12.60
CA ASN A 77 -12.02 -0.89 13.24
C ASN A 77 -13.41 -0.36 13.62
N ASP A 78 -13.81 -0.58 14.86
CA ASP A 78 -14.88 0.17 15.51
C ASP A 78 -14.47 1.65 15.47
N ALA A 79 -15.17 2.40 14.63
CA ALA A 79 -15.15 3.84 14.64
C ALA A 79 -15.94 4.30 15.88
N GLU A 80 -15.24 4.94 16.82
CA GLU A 80 -15.85 5.73 17.90
C GLU A 80 -15.86 7.22 17.53
#